data_AF-A0A640P1K9-F1
#
_entry.id   AF-A0A640P1K9-F1
#
_cell.length_a   1.000
_cell.length_b   1.000
_cell.length_c   1.000
_cell.angle_alpha   90.00
_cell.angle_beta   90.00
_cell.angle_gamma   90.00
#
_symmetry.space_group_name_H-M   'P 1'
#
loop_
_entity.id
_entity.type
_entity.pdbx_description
1 polymer ?
#
loop_
_entity_poly.entity_id
_entity_poly.type
_entity_poly.pdbx_seq_one_letter_code
_entity_poly.pdbx_strand_id
1 'polypeptide(L)'
;MLTLVNNTDANDEIVPEAHGLYRLHLKPNTQMAIENKPVFGANITLHSSVLRHDNFVATPDNILGWLDHFGLSHFVITPETNKTDSDNTSVLLPSQFLNAEGGILRVTAPTRIYLVSKTPIDINKRGLCLFTPVK
;
A
#
# COMPACT_ATOMS: atom_id res chain seq x y z
N MET A 1 -19.95 7.91 5.72
CA MET A 1 -20.16 6.59 5.09
C MET A 1 -18.80 6.18 4.53
N LEU A 2 -18.17 5.14 5.07
CA LEU A 2 -16.85 4.67 4.63
C LEU A 2 -17.01 3.85 3.36
N THR A 3 -16.44 4.31 2.25
CA THR A 3 -16.57 3.67 0.94
C THR A 3 -15.58 2.51 0.85
N LEU A 4 -16.10 1.29 0.65
CA LEU A 4 -15.28 0.16 0.25
C LEU A 4 -14.73 0.40 -1.16
N VAL A 5 -13.49 -0.05 -1.38
CA VAL A 5 -12.72 0.01 -2.62
C VAL A 5 -13.61 -0.23 -3.85
N ASN A 6 -13.57 0.70 -4.81
CA ASN A 6 -14.37 0.64 -6.02
C ASN A 6 -13.77 -0.38 -7.00
N ASN A 7 -14.58 -1.35 -7.44
CA ASN A 7 -14.14 -2.50 -8.25
C ASN A 7 -14.64 -2.46 -9.71
N THR A 8 -15.12 -1.32 -10.18
CA THR A 8 -15.80 -1.20 -11.49
C THR A 8 -14.99 -0.48 -12.57
N ASP A 9 -13.78 -0.03 -12.28
CA ASP A 9 -12.96 0.68 -13.26
C ASP A 9 -12.28 -0.30 -14.22
N ALA A 10 -12.98 -0.64 -15.30
CA ALA A 10 -12.34 -1.17 -16.50
C ALA A 10 -11.23 -0.18 -16.92
N ASN A 11 -9.98 -0.66 -16.91
CA ASN A 11 -8.79 0.18 -16.91
C ASN A 11 -8.45 0.83 -18.29
N ASP A 12 -9.45 1.20 -19.09
CA ASP A 12 -9.23 1.63 -20.49
C ASP A 12 -8.81 3.10 -20.61
N GLU A 13 -9.07 3.94 -19.60
CA GLU A 13 -8.75 5.38 -19.60
C GLU A 13 -7.53 5.76 -18.74
N ILE A 14 -6.87 4.77 -18.12
CA ILE A 14 -5.73 5.03 -17.25
C ILE A 14 -4.49 5.22 -18.09
N VAL A 15 -4.08 6.46 -18.21
CA VAL A 15 -2.74 6.81 -18.70
C VAL A 15 -1.79 6.63 -17.51
N PRO A 16 -0.74 5.79 -17.60
CA PRO A 16 0.30 5.75 -16.60
C PRO A 16 0.89 7.15 -16.45
N GLU A 17 0.80 7.75 -15.27
CA GLU A 17 1.56 8.95 -15.01
C GLU A 17 3.05 8.66 -15.15
N ALA A 18 3.84 9.66 -15.56
CA ALA A 18 5.30 9.57 -15.65
C ALA A 18 6.01 9.36 -14.30
N HIS A 19 5.26 9.03 -13.23
CA HIS A 19 5.76 8.74 -11.90
C HIS A 19 5.96 7.23 -11.73
N GLY A 20 7.11 6.86 -11.14
CA GLY A 20 7.63 5.49 -11.14
C GLY A 20 6.67 4.46 -10.54
N LEU A 21 6.83 3.21 -10.94
CA LEU A 21 6.26 2.08 -10.22
C LEU A 21 7.02 1.93 -8.90
N TYR A 22 6.31 1.80 -7.79
CA TYR A 22 6.90 1.64 -6.46
C TYR A 22 6.49 0.29 -5.87
N ARG A 23 7.32 -0.26 -4.99
CA ARG A 23 7.01 -1.43 -4.18
C ARG A 23 6.92 -1.05 -2.71
N LEU A 24 5.87 -1.52 -2.06
CA LEU A 24 5.65 -1.39 -0.62
C LEU A 24 6.11 -2.66 0.10
N HIS A 25 7.08 -2.51 0.98
CA HIS A 25 7.59 -3.56 1.87
C HIS A 25 7.19 -3.29 3.31
N LEU A 26 7.13 -4.37 4.09
CA LEU A 26 7.11 -4.31 5.55
C LEU A 26 8.54 -4.46 6.07
N LYS A 27 8.88 -3.73 7.14
CA LYS A 27 10.15 -3.94 7.85
C LYS A 27 10.19 -5.33 8.49
N PRO A 28 11.38 -5.93 8.65
CA PRO A 28 11.52 -7.18 9.39
C PRO A 28 10.87 -7.12 10.77
N ASN A 29 10.32 -8.25 11.22
CA ASN A 29 9.64 -8.41 12.52
C ASN A 29 8.31 -7.64 12.68
N THR A 30 7.82 -6.97 11.64
CA THR A 30 6.47 -6.39 11.65
C THR A 30 5.44 -7.51 11.75
N GLN A 31 4.70 -7.57 12.84
CA GLN A 31 3.61 -8.51 13.04
C GLN A 31 2.37 -8.00 12.30
N MET A 32 1.82 -8.84 11.43
CA MET A 32 0.66 -8.47 10.65
C MET A 32 -0.50 -9.45 10.81
N ALA A 33 -1.71 -8.91 10.76
CA ALA A 33 -2.96 -9.64 10.69
C ALA A 33 -3.75 -9.23 9.44
N ILE A 34 -4.67 -10.11 9.01
CA ILE A 34 -5.62 -9.83 7.94
C ILE A 34 -7.00 -9.99 8.55
N GLU A 35 -7.73 -8.88 8.71
CA GLU A 35 -9.03 -8.87 9.37
C GLU A 35 -9.91 -7.71 8.89
N ASN A 36 -11.20 -7.71 9.26
CA ASN A 36 -12.12 -6.60 8.99
C ASN A 36 -12.15 -5.52 10.07
N LYS A 37 -11.31 -5.65 11.10
CA LYS A 37 -11.20 -4.72 12.23
C LYS A 37 -9.77 -4.77 12.79
N PRO A 38 -9.29 -3.73 13.51
CA PRO A 38 -7.97 -3.75 14.14
C PRO A 38 -7.81 -4.96 15.06
N VAL A 39 -6.64 -5.62 15.00
CA VAL A 39 -6.29 -6.75 15.87
C VAL A 39 -5.28 -6.29 16.92
N PHE A 40 -5.61 -6.50 18.19
CA PHE A 40 -4.70 -6.20 19.30
C PHE A 40 -3.46 -7.10 19.23
N GLY A 41 -2.27 -6.50 19.40
CA GLY A 41 -0.98 -7.19 19.31
C GLY A 41 -0.38 -7.26 17.91
N ALA A 42 -1.12 -6.91 16.84
CA ALA A 42 -0.54 -6.74 15.51
C ALA A 42 -0.02 -5.32 15.31
N ASN A 43 1.14 -5.18 14.67
CA ASN A 43 1.66 -3.87 14.25
C ASN A 43 0.85 -3.30 13.09
N ILE A 44 0.42 -4.18 12.17
CA ILE A 44 -0.41 -3.86 11.01
C ILE A 44 -1.58 -4.84 10.96
N THR A 45 -2.79 -4.31 10.77
CA THR A 45 -3.94 -5.14 10.37
C THR A 45 -4.40 -4.69 8.98
N LEU A 46 -4.19 -5.51 7.96
CA LEU A 46 -4.70 -5.23 6.61
C LEU A 46 -6.19 -5.56 6.53
N HIS A 47 -6.97 -4.67 5.94
CA HIS A 47 -8.40 -4.89 5.77
C HIS A 47 -8.63 -6.07 4.79
N SER A 48 -9.39 -7.08 5.18
CA SER A 48 -9.49 -8.32 4.38
C SER A 48 -9.99 -8.10 2.93
N SER A 49 -10.82 -7.08 2.71
CA SER A 49 -11.29 -6.72 1.36
C SER A 49 -10.18 -6.28 0.42
N VAL A 50 -9.09 -5.69 0.94
CA VAL A 50 -7.93 -5.27 0.15
C VAL A 50 -7.32 -6.48 -0.56
N LEU A 51 -7.23 -7.61 0.13
CA LEU A 51 -6.58 -8.82 -0.37
C LEU A 51 -7.47 -9.69 -1.28
N ARG A 52 -8.76 -9.34 -1.43
CA ARG A 52 -9.67 -10.06 -2.32
C ARG A 52 -9.38 -9.83 -3.80
N HIS A 53 -8.80 -8.67 -4.14
CA HIS A 53 -8.56 -8.24 -5.50
C HIS A 53 -7.08 -8.35 -5.85
N ASP A 54 -6.74 -8.75 -7.08
CA ASP A 54 -5.34 -8.78 -7.52
C ASP A 54 -4.81 -7.37 -7.82
N ASN A 55 -5.70 -6.47 -8.25
CA ASN A 55 -5.43 -5.07 -8.47
C ASN A 55 -6.70 -4.23 -8.25
N PHE A 56 -6.52 -2.96 -7.88
CA PHE A 56 -7.61 -2.00 -7.66
C PHE A 56 -7.07 -0.57 -7.57
N VAL A 57 -7.99 0.41 -7.56
CA VAL A 57 -7.69 1.82 -7.27
C VAL A 57 -8.13 2.14 -5.85
N ALA A 58 -7.20 2.59 -5.03
CA ALA A 58 -7.48 3.16 -3.72
C ALA A 58 -7.57 4.68 -3.83
N THR A 59 -8.61 5.26 -3.25
CA THR A 59 -8.76 6.69 -3.01
C THR A 59 -8.46 7.00 -1.54
N PRO A 60 -8.17 8.26 -1.18
CA PRO A 60 -7.85 8.63 0.21
C PRO A 60 -8.93 8.26 1.23
N ASP A 61 -10.19 8.12 0.82
CA ASP A 61 -11.29 7.72 1.69
C ASP A 61 -11.33 6.21 1.98
N ASN A 62 -10.66 5.39 1.15
CA ASN A 62 -10.67 3.94 1.30
C ASN A 62 -9.73 3.50 2.44
N ILE A 63 -10.27 2.72 3.38
CA ILE A 63 -9.47 2.10 4.45
C ILE A 63 -8.71 0.91 3.88
N LEU A 64 -7.39 0.96 3.95
CA LEU A 64 -6.53 -0.17 3.61
C LEU A 64 -6.23 -1.07 4.81
N GLY A 65 -6.31 -0.51 6.01
CA GLY A 65 -6.07 -1.25 7.25
C GLY A 65 -5.88 -0.34 8.45
N TRP A 66 -5.22 -0.88 9.46
CA TRP A 66 -4.92 -0.21 10.72
C TRP A 66 -3.49 -0.45 11.14
N LEU A 67 -2.94 0.50 11.87
CA LEU A 67 -1.57 0.51 12.35
C LEU A 67 -1.55 0.74 13.86
N ASP A 68 -0.52 0.21 14.51
CA ASP A 68 -0.21 0.57 15.89
C ASP A 68 0.39 1.99 15.99
N HIS A 69 0.86 2.35 17.18
CA HIS A 69 1.44 3.64 17.48
C HIS A 69 2.73 3.98 16.70
N PHE A 70 3.42 2.99 16.13
CA PHE A 70 4.59 3.21 15.27
C PHE A 70 4.20 3.58 13.84
N GLY A 71 2.92 3.43 13.47
CA GLY A 71 2.34 3.98 12.26
C GLY A 71 3.09 3.59 10.98
N LEU A 72 3.42 4.58 10.17
CA LEU A 72 4.06 4.35 8.87
C LEU A 72 5.51 3.85 8.96
N SER A 73 6.11 3.84 10.16
CA SER A 73 7.50 3.39 10.32
C SER A 73 7.71 1.90 10.07
N HIS A 74 6.64 1.11 10.01
CA HIS A 74 6.66 -0.30 9.61
C HIS A 74 6.87 -0.51 8.11
N PHE A 75 6.75 0.53 7.30
CA PHE A 75 6.84 0.42 5.84
C PHE A 75 8.20 0.88 5.30
N VAL A 76 8.57 0.29 4.18
CA VAL A 76 9.68 0.74 3.32
C VAL A 76 9.16 0.80 1.90
N ILE A 77 9.47 1.88 1.20
CA ILE A 77 9.09 2.05 -0.21
C ILE A 77 10.36 2.05 -1.04
N THR A 78 10.35 1.26 -2.11
CA THR A 78 11.43 1.21 -3.09
C THR A 78 10.88 1.51 -4.48
N PRO A 79 11.60 2.25 -5.32
CA PRO A 79 11.25 2.36 -6.72
C PRO A 79 11.52 1.04 -7.44
N GLU A 80 10.58 0.59 -8.29
CA GLU A 80 10.78 -0.47 -9.26
C GLU A 80 11.34 0.15 -10.54
N THR A 81 12.66 0.31 -10.60
CA THR A 81 13.33 0.77 -11.82
C THR A 81 13.78 -0.41 -12.66
N ASN A 82 13.45 -0.36 -13.96
CA ASN A 82 14.24 -1.08 -14.95
C ASN A 82 15.57 -0.32 -15.08
N LYS A 83 16.63 -0.86 -14.46
CA LYS A 83 18.05 -0.48 -14.62
C LYS A 83 18.28 0.61 -15.67
N THR A 84 18.24 1.88 -15.27
CA THR A 84 18.95 2.93 -15.98
C THR A 84 19.44 3.91 -14.93
N ASP A 85 20.76 4.01 -14.90
CA ASP A 85 21.56 4.79 -13.98
C ASP A 85 21.04 6.23 -13.85
N SER A 86 20.64 6.61 -12.64
CA SER A 86 20.81 7.99 -12.21
C SER A 86 20.89 8.03 -10.70
N ASP A 87 21.96 8.64 -10.20
CA ASP A 87 22.30 8.98 -8.82
C ASP A 87 21.28 9.94 -8.17
N ASN A 88 19.99 9.62 -8.22
CA ASN A 88 18.97 10.28 -7.44
C ASN A 88 18.52 9.34 -6.32
N THR A 89 19.39 9.19 -5.32
CA THR A 89 19.14 8.59 -4.01
C THR A 89 18.21 9.46 -3.17
N SER A 90 17.10 9.91 -3.74
CA SER A 90 16.03 10.54 -2.96
C SER A 90 15.39 9.47 -2.10
N VAL A 91 15.52 9.63 -0.78
CA VAL A 91 14.90 8.73 0.19
C VAL A 91 13.38 8.86 0.08
N LEU A 92 12.72 7.79 -0.39
CA LEU A 92 11.27 7.74 -0.45
C LEU A 92 10.70 7.49 0.95
N LEU A 93 9.89 8.43 1.43
CA LEU A 93 9.24 8.33 2.73
C LEU A 93 7.83 7.76 2.54
N PRO A 94 7.41 6.76 3.34
CA PRO A 94 6.05 6.26 3.33
C PRO A 94 4.97 7.35 3.40
N SER A 95 5.21 8.42 4.15
CA SER A 95 4.29 9.56 4.29
C SER A 95 4.04 10.36 3.02
N GLN A 96 4.84 10.18 1.96
CA GLN A 96 4.57 10.78 0.65
C GLN A 96 3.37 10.12 -0.04
N PHE A 97 3.09 8.86 0.27
CA PHE A 97 2.11 8.03 -0.43
C PHE A 97 0.99 7.52 0.48
N LEU A 98 1.26 7.44 1.79
CA LEU A 98 0.37 6.83 2.79
C LEU A 98 0.07 7.81 3.92
N ASN A 99 -1.14 7.70 4.47
CA ASN A 99 -1.59 8.37 5.68
C ASN A 99 -1.92 7.32 6.74
N ALA A 100 -1.64 7.64 8.01
CA ALA A 100 -1.88 6.81 9.19
C ALA A 100 -2.68 7.53 10.29
N GLU A 101 -3.36 8.64 9.96
CA GLU A 101 -4.11 9.44 10.92
C GLU A 101 -5.14 8.59 11.69
N GLY A 102 -5.15 8.74 13.02
CA GLY A 102 -6.00 7.95 13.91
C GLY A 102 -5.72 6.45 13.90
N GLY A 103 -4.52 6.03 13.44
CA GLY A 103 -4.16 4.62 13.29
C GLY A 103 -4.80 3.94 12.09
N ILE A 104 -5.42 4.69 11.16
CA ILE A 104 -6.07 4.15 9.96
C ILE A 104 -5.13 4.34 8.76
N LEU A 105 -4.77 3.23 8.11
CA LEU A 105 -3.94 3.24 6.91
C LEU A 105 -4.77 3.59 5.67
N ARG A 106 -4.36 4.65 4.97
CA ARG A 106 -4.95 5.17 3.74
C ARG A 106 -3.86 5.60 2.76
N VAL A 107 -4.23 5.84 1.50
CA VAL A 107 -3.36 6.52 0.53
C VAL A 107 -3.53 8.04 0.62
N THR A 108 -2.52 8.81 0.24
CA THR A 108 -2.58 10.29 0.22
C THR A 108 -3.23 10.86 -1.03
N ALA A 109 -3.23 10.09 -2.13
CA ALA A 109 -3.85 10.42 -3.41
C ALA A 109 -4.45 9.15 -4.04
N PRO A 110 -5.36 9.26 -5.02
CA PRO A 110 -5.78 8.11 -5.81
C PRO A 110 -4.56 7.31 -6.28
N THR A 111 -4.55 6.01 -6.05
CA THR A 111 -3.38 5.15 -6.24
C THR A 111 -3.81 3.81 -6.79
N ARG A 112 -3.19 3.40 -7.89
CA ARG A 112 -3.36 2.03 -8.41
C ARG A 112 -2.46 1.09 -7.66
N ILE A 113 -3.04 -0.02 -7.19
CA ILE A 113 -2.36 -1.02 -6.39
C ILE A 113 -2.46 -2.36 -7.12
N TYR A 114 -1.33 -3.06 -7.19
CA TYR A 114 -1.21 -4.44 -7.67
C TYR A 114 -0.64 -5.28 -6.54
N LEU A 115 -1.43 -6.21 -5.99
CA LEU A 115 -0.95 -7.07 -4.93
C LEU A 115 0.05 -8.08 -5.47
N VAL A 116 1.21 -8.15 -4.82
CA VAL A 116 2.24 -9.16 -5.14
C VAL A 116 2.09 -10.37 -4.23
N SER A 117 1.58 -10.15 -3.02
CA SER A 117 1.49 -11.15 -1.97
C SER A 117 0.18 -11.00 -1.21
N LYS A 118 -0.45 -12.13 -0.86
CA LYS A 118 -1.72 -12.15 -0.11
C LYS A 118 -1.64 -12.86 1.24
N THR A 119 -0.56 -13.59 1.50
CA THR A 119 -0.34 -14.25 2.79
C THR A 119 0.71 -13.49 3.60
N PRO A 120 0.64 -13.49 4.94
CA PRO A 120 1.67 -12.83 5.75
C PRO A 120 3.10 -13.30 5.47
N ILE A 121 3.28 -14.59 5.17
CA ILE A 121 4.58 -15.18 4.86
C ILE A 121 5.13 -14.60 3.54
N ASP A 122 4.30 -14.51 2.51
CA ASP A 122 4.73 -13.99 1.20
C ASP A 122 4.96 -12.47 1.26
N ILE A 123 4.11 -11.73 1.97
CA ILE A 123 4.22 -10.28 2.13
C ILE A 123 5.56 -9.92 2.77
N ASN A 124 5.97 -10.64 3.82
CA ASN A 124 7.27 -10.43 4.47
C ASN A 124 8.46 -10.75 3.55
N LYS A 125 8.31 -11.70 2.62
CA LYS A 125 9.39 -12.12 1.71
C LYS A 125 9.51 -11.27 0.45
N ARG A 126 8.38 -10.87 -0.14
CA ARG A 126 8.30 -10.30 -1.51
C ARG A 126 7.78 -8.86 -1.55
N GLY A 127 7.35 -8.33 -0.40
CA GLY A 127 6.61 -7.08 -0.31
C GLY A 127 5.10 -7.30 -0.48
N LEU A 128 4.33 -6.29 -0.08
CA LEU A 128 2.87 -6.31 -0.10
C LEU A 128 2.34 -6.10 -1.52
N CYS A 129 2.69 -4.96 -2.13
CA CYS A 129 2.14 -4.55 -3.40
C CYS A 129 3.11 -3.71 -4.21
N LEU A 130 2.87 -3.67 -5.51
CA LEU A 130 3.32 -2.61 -6.39
C LEU A 130 2.24 -1.53 -6.44
N PHE A 131 2.63 -0.28 -6.54
CA PHE A 131 1.67 0.82 -6.63
C PHE A 131 2.21 2.00 -7.43
N THR A 132 1.29 2.80 -7.96
CA THR A 132 1.58 4.06 -8.64
C THR A 132 0.45 5.05 -8.33
N PRO A 133 0.75 6.27 -7.84
CA PRO A 133 -0.24 7.35 -7.74
C PRO A 133 -0.83 7.69 -9.12
N VAL A 134 -2.10 8.07 -9.15
CA VAL A 134 -2.85 8.36 -10.39
C VAL A 134 -3.59 9.68 -10.24
N LYS A 135 -3.61 10.46 -11.32
CA LYS A 135 -4.31 11.73 -11.47
C LYS A 135 -5.69 11.50 -12.07
#